data_AF-A0A524FII9-F1
#
_entry.id   AF-A0A524FII9-F1
#
_cell.length_a   1.000
_cell.length_b   1.000
_cell.length_c   1.000
_cell.angle_alpha   90.00
_cell.angle_beta   90.00
_cell.angle_gamma   90.00
#
_symmetry.space_group_name_H-M   'P 1'
#
loop_
_entity.id
_entity.type
_entity.pdbx_description
1 polymer ?
#
loop_
_entity_poly.entity_id
_entity_poly.type
_entity_poly.pdbx_seq_one_letter_code
_entity_poly.pdbx_strand_id
1 'polypeptide(L)'
;MLLNEIIATTPGEVGISWFDFYSIGHICFGIGAFLLISLFYTIPKAKGHTPIFSLLLVFILSMITFVVWEVIENFILIWIGLKFEGRADSLQNLTMDILLGGLGALGAWIFAYMTFEKDRKIWPYYTFGTISFCLWIVVFIILRYLTIT
;
A
#
# COMPACT_ATOMS: atom_id res chain seq x y z
N MET A 1 -6.13 -6.41 -24.50
CA MET A 1 -5.50 -5.14 -24.07
C MET A 1 -4.07 -5.45 -23.70
N LEU A 2 -3.07 -4.77 -24.28
CA LEU A 2 -1.64 -5.06 -24.10
C LEU A 2 -1.18 -5.05 -22.63
N LEU A 3 -1.88 -4.29 -21.76
CA LEU A 3 -1.62 -4.24 -20.31
C LEU A 3 -2.17 -5.46 -19.54
N ASN A 4 -3.20 -6.15 -20.05
CA ASN A 4 -3.78 -7.29 -19.34
C ASN A 4 -2.77 -8.41 -19.20
N GLU A 5 -1.96 -8.69 -20.23
CA GLU A 5 -0.96 -9.77 -20.18
C GLU A 5 0.18 -9.48 -19.19
N ILE A 6 0.50 -8.20 -18.95
CA ILE A 6 1.44 -7.79 -17.89
C ILE A 6 0.79 -8.02 -16.52
N ILE A 7 -0.52 -7.78 -16.43
CA ILE A 7 -1.27 -7.84 -15.18
C ILE A 7 -1.64 -9.30 -14.83
N ALA A 8 -2.50 -9.96 -15.60
CA ALA A 8 -2.93 -11.32 -15.36
C ALA A 8 -3.17 -12.09 -16.65
N THR A 9 -2.86 -13.37 -16.62
CA THR A 9 -3.03 -14.31 -17.74
C THR A 9 -4.40 -14.95 -17.75
N THR A 10 -5.07 -15.08 -16.60
CA THR A 10 -6.41 -15.66 -16.48
C THR A 10 -7.33 -14.84 -15.57
N PRO A 11 -8.66 -14.90 -15.78
CA PRO A 11 -9.65 -14.25 -14.92
C PRO A 11 -9.53 -14.58 -13.44
N GLY A 12 -9.08 -15.78 -13.09
CA GLY A 12 -8.98 -16.24 -11.72
C GLY A 12 -7.83 -15.61 -10.92
N GLU A 13 -6.90 -14.90 -11.57
CA GLU A 13 -5.67 -14.38 -10.95
C GLU A 13 -5.84 -13.02 -10.25
N VAL A 14 -6.99 -12.35 -10.39
CA VAL A 14 -7.24 -11.00 -9.86
C VAL A 14 -8.68 -10.91 -9.31
N GLY A 15 -8.92 -10.26 -8.19
CA GLY A 15 -10.24 -9.80 -7.77
C GLY A 15 -11.23 -10.89 -7.28
N ILE A 16 -10.86 -12.18 -7.24
CA ILE A 16 -11.79 -13.27 -6.86
C ILE A 16 -11.36 -13.97 -5.57
N SER A 17 -10.08 -14.34 -5.45
CA SER A 17 -9.58 -15.10 -4.31
C SER A 17 -9.26 -14.20 -3.12
N TRP A 18 -9.22 -14.81 -1.93
CA TRP A 18 -8.75 -14.15 -0.71
C TRP A 18 -7.36 -13.56 -0.88
N PHE A 19 -6.44 -14.35 -1.43
CA PHE A 19 -5.14 -13.88 -1.87
C PHE A 19 -5.11 -14.06 -3.36
N ASP A 20 -5.00 -12.96 -4.07
CA ASP A 20 -4.63 -12.98 -5.46
C ASP A 20 -3.18 -12.50 -5.62
N PHE A 21 -2.68 -12.57 -6.84
CA PHE A 21 -1.32 -12.17 -7.14
C PHE A 21 -1.07 -10.66 -6.82
N TYR A 22 -2.11 -9.84 -6.95
CA TYR A 22 -2.11 -8.39 -6.77
C TYR A 22 -2.19 -7.95 -5.32
N SER A 23 -2.75 -8.79 -4.45
CA SER A 23 -2.92 -8.51 -3.02
C SER A 23 -1.61 -8.16 -2.31
N ILE A 24 -0.46 -8.70 -2.74
CA ILE A 24 0.86 -8.35 -2.17
C ILE A 24 1.27 -6.91 -2.49
N GLY A 25 0.82 -6.37 -3.63
CA GLY A 25 0.99 -4.97 -3.99
C GLY A 25 0.38 -4.02 -2.95
N HIS A 26 -0.67 -4.44 -2.25
CA HIS A 26 -1.29 -3.63 -1.20
C HIS A 26 -0.37 -3.44 0.02
N ILE A 27 0.52 -4.38 0.34
CA ILE A 27 1.55 -4.16 1.38
C ILE A 27 2.46 -2.99 0.98
N CYS A 28 2.91 -2.98 -0.29
CA CYS A 28 3.73 -1.92 -0.85
C CYS A 28 3.00 -0.58 -0.83
N PHE A 29 1.74 -0.57 -1.28
CA PHE A 29 0.87 0.60 -1.21
C PHE A 29 0.71 1.10 0.23
N GLY A 30 0.57 0.18 1.19
CA GLY A 30 0.47 0.49 2.61
C GLY A 30 1.67 1.21 3.18
N ILE A 31 2.87 0.71 2.88
CA ILE A 31 4.14 1.35 3.25
C ILE A 31 4.23 2.74 2.60
N GLY A 32 3.95 2.84 1.30
CA GLY A 32 4.02 4.09 0.55
C GLY A 32 3.07 5.18 1.06
N ALA A 33 1.79 4.82 1.27
CA ALA A 33 0.78 5.72 1.81
C ALA A 33 1.17 6.22 3.20
N PHE A 34 1.60 5.32 4.09
CA PHE A 34 2.03 5.70 5.43
C PHE A 34 3.23 6.64 5.40
N LEU A 35 4.27 6.33 4.61
CA LEU A 35 5.45 7.20 4.47
C LEU A 35 5.06 8.61 4.03
N LEU A 36 4.20 8.72 3.02
CA LEU A 36 3.79 10.00 2.45
C LEU A 36 2.97 10.83 3.46
N ILE A 37 1.97 10.22 4.11
CA ILE A 37 1.15 10.89 5.12
C ILE A 37 1.99 11.21 6.38
N SER A 38 2.99 10.39 6.70
CA SER A 38 3.87 10.61 7.84
C SER A 38 4.73 11.87 7.71
N LEU A 39 4.84 12.49 6.52
CA LEU A 39 5.54 13.77 6.36
C LEU A 39 4.94 14.88 7.23
N PHE A 40 3.61 14.89 7.43
CA PHE A 40 2.90 15.82 8.32
C PHE A 40 3.22 15.60 9.80
N TYR A 41 3.74 14.42 10.14
CA TYR A 41 4.26 14.09 11.46
C TYR A 41 5.75 14.41 11.58
N THR A 42 6.56 13.88 10.67
CA THR A 42 8.01 13.85 10.81
C THR A 42 8.67 15.19 10.53
N ILE A 43 8.21 15.96 9.53
CA ILE A 43 8.85 17.23 9.15
C ILE A 43 8.75 18.27 10.30
N PRO A 44 7.57 18.54 10.88
CA PRO A 44 7.49 19.49 11.99
C PRO A 44 8.27 18.99 13.22
N LYS A 45 8.13 17.70 13.55
CA LYS A 45 8.77 17.11 14.74
C LYS A 45 10.29 17.15 14.68
N ALA A 46 10.88 16.91 13.51
CA ALA A 46 12.34 16.99 13.32
C ALA A 46 12.87 18.42 13.47
N LYS A 47 12.05 19.43 13.18
CA LYS A 47 12.35 20.86 13.40
C LYS A 47 12.06 21.32 14.82
N GLY A 48 11.63 20.43 15.71
CA GLY A 48 11.28 20.75 17.10
C GLY A 48 9.90 21.38 17.28
N HIS A 49 9.05 21.36 16.25
CA HIS A 49 7.67 21.86 16.31
C HIS A 49 6.68 20.75 16.67
N THR A 50 5.50 21.15 17.14
CA THR A 50 4.37 20.23 17.32
C THR A 50 3.96 19.64 15.96
N PRO A 51 3.83 18.30 15.85
CA PRO A 51 3.34 17.65 14.64
C PRO A 51 1.94 18.14 14.24
N ILE A 52 1.66 18.19 12.93
CA ILE A 52 0.33 18.54 12.41
C ILE A 52 -0.65 17.39 12.70
N PHE A 53 -0.22 16.16 12.48
CA PHE A 53 -0.96 14.95 12.81
C PHE A 53 -0.24 14.17 13.92
N SER A 54 -0.98 13.46 14.76
CA SER A 54 -0.36 12.46 15.64
C SER A 54 0.05 11.22 14.83
N LEU A 55 1.01 10.44 15.32
CA LEU A 55 1.44 9.22 14.63
C LEU A 55 0.29 8.21 14.49
N LEU A 56 -0.62 8.16 15.47
CA LEU A 56 -1.85 7.36 15.37
C LEU A 56 -2.80 7.89 14.29
N LEU A 57 -2.95 9.21 14.17
CA LEU A 57 -3.78 9.81 13.11
C LEU A 57 -3.19 9.52 11.73
N VAL A 58 -1.87 9.54 11.56
CA VAL A 58 -1.21 9.12 10.30
C VAL A 58 -1.59 7.69 9.93
N PHE A 59 -1.59 6.78 10.90
CA PHE A 59 -2.01 5.38 10.67
C PHE A 59 -3.49 5.29 10.27
N ILE A 60 -4.39 5.97 10.99
CA ILE A 60 -5.83 6.00 10.69
C ILE A 60 -6.08 6.57 9.28
N LEU A 61 -5.41 7.67 8.91
CA LEU A 61 -5.51 8.26 7.58
C LEU A 61 -5.01 7.31 6.49
N SER A 62 -3.95 6.55 6.77
CA SER A 62 -3.46 5.51 5.84
C SER A 62 -4.50 4.42 5.63
N MET A 63 -5.18 3.96 6.70
CA MET A 63 -6.28 2.99 6.58
C MET A 63 -7.44 3.54 5.73
N ILE A 64 -7.79 4.82 5.92
CA ILE A 64 -8.81 5.48 5.09
C ILE A 64 -8.38 5.51 3.63
N THR A 65 -7.10 5.74 3.32
CA THR A 65 -6.58 5.69 1.95
C THR A 65 -6.83 4.32 1.29
N PHE A 66 -6.71 3.20 2.02
CA PHE A 66 -6.99 1.87 1.46
C PHE A 66 -8.47 1.69 1.16
N VAL A 67 -9.35 2.08 2.08
CA VAL A 67 -10.80 2.04 1.83
C VAL A 67 -11.19 2.89 0.63
N VAL A 68 -10.61 4.09 0.51
CA VAL A 68 -10.84 4.98 -0.64
C VAL A 68 -10.28 4.36 -1.93
N TRP A 69 -9.12 3.72 -1.88
CA TRP A 69 -8.54 3.02 -3.03
C TRP A 69 -9.47 1.92 -3.54
N GLU A 70 -10.00 1.08 -2.65
CA GLU A 70 -10.96 0.03 -3.00
C GLU A 70 -12.20 0.59 -3.70
N VAL A 71 -12.70 1.75 -3.23
CA VAL A 71 -13.83 2.44 -3.88
C VAL A 71 -13.44 2.99 -5.26
N ILE A 72 -12.25 3.57 -5.40
CA ILE A 72 -11.76 4.05 -6.70
C ILE A 72 -11.66 2.87 -7.68
N GLU A 73 -11.08 1.77 -7.24
CA GLU A 73 -10.89 0.58 -8.05
C GLU A 73 -12.22 -0.07 -8.46
N ASN A 74 -13.11 -0.30 -7.50
CA ASN A 74 -14.36 -1.03 -7.73
C ASN A 74 -15.50 -0.19 -8.32
N PHE A 75 -15.32 1.11 -8.48
CA PHE A 75 -16.31 1.98 -9.12
C PHE A 75 -15.73 2.78 -10.27
N ILE A 76 -14.70 3.59 -9.99
CA ILE A 76 -14.17 4.53 -10.98
C ILE A 76 -13.41 3.78 -12.08
N LEU A 77 -12.51 2.86 -11.72
CA LEU A 77 -11.72 2.12 -12.72
C LEU A 77 -12.58 1.20 -13.60
N ILE A 78 -13.66 0.64 -13.04
CA ILE A 78 -14.66 -0.11 -13.84
C ILE A 78 -15.35 0.83 -14.82
N TRP A 79 -15.84 1.97 -14.34
CA TRP A 79 -16.60 2.91 -15.17
C TRP A 79 -15.80 3.45 -16.36
N ILE A 80 -14.50 3.72 -16.18
CA ILE A 80 -13.61 4.18 -17.25
C ILE A 80 -12.99 3.04 -18.07
N GLY A 81 -13.34 1.79 -17.79
CA GLY A 81 -12.86 0.61 -18.53
C GLY A 81 -11.36 0.32 -18.34
N LEU A 82 -10.75 0.79 -17.24
CA LEU A 82 -9.35 0.53 -16.89
C LEU A 82 -9.18 -0.66 -15.94
N LYS A 83 -10.25 -1.07 -15.24
CA LYS A 83 -10.18 -2.24 -14.37
C LYS A 83 -10.08 -3.52 -15.19
N PHE A 84 -9.24 -4.44 -14.72
CA PHE A 84 -9.09 -5.77 -15.31
C PHE A 84 -10.46 -6.46 -15.43
N GLU A 85 -10.78 -6.91 -16.64
CA GLU A 85 -12.05 -7.57 -17.01
C GLU A 85 -13.33 -6.75 -16.79
N GLY A 86 -13.23 -5.47 -16.42
CA GLY A 86 -14.38 -4.60 -16.20
C GLY A 86 -15.34 -5.11 -15.11
N ARG A 87 -14.83 -5.87 -14.14
CA ARG A 87 -15.63 -6.44 -13.05
C ARG A 87 -15.19 -5.95 -11.69
N ALA A 88 -16.10 -5.97 -10.73
CA ALA A 88 -15.79 -5.69 -9.33
C ALA A 88 -15.08 -6.87 -8.67
N ASP A 89 -14.32 -6.57 -7.63
CA ASP A 89 -13.70 -7.54 -6.77
C ASP A 89 -14.75 -8.19 -5.87
N SER A 90 -14.48 -9.42 -5.51
CA SER A 90 -15.22 -10.10 -4.46
C SER A 90 -15.01 -9.39 -3.11
N LEU A 91 -15.98 -9.51 -2.22
CA LEU A 91 -15.88 -8.95 -0.87
C LEU A 91 -14.66 -9.52 -0.11
N GLN A 92 -14.31 -10.78 -0.38
CA GLN A 92 -13.16 -11.46 0.21
C GLN A 92 -11.84 -10.79 -0.20
N ASN A 93 -11.69 -10.49 -1.48
CA ASN A 93 -10.50 -9.86 -2.05
C ASN A 93 -10.35 -8.42 -1.55
N LEU A 94 -11.40 -7.61 -1.64
CA LEU A 94 -11.44 -6.24 -1.11
C LEU A 94 -11.07 -6.19 0.38
N THR A 95 -11.57 -7.15 1.17
CA THR A 95 -11.23 -7.24 2.60
C THR A 95 -9.75 -7.55 2.79
N MET A 96 -9.19 -8.49 2.02
CA MET A 96 -7.78 -8.83 2.14
C MET A 96 -6.87 -7.67 1.73
N ASP A 97 -7.20 -6.97 0.67
CA ASP A 97 -6.40 -5.85 0.17
C ASP A 97 -6.31 -4.71 1.19
N ILE A 98 -7.41 -4.39 1.88
CA ILE A 98 -7.41 -3.47 3.02
C ILE A 98 -6.54 -4.00 4.16
N LEU A 99 -6.63 -5.30 4.50
CA LEU A 99 -5.83 -5.89 5.57
C LEU A 99 -4.32 -5.86 5.24
N LEU A 100 -3.94 -6.17 4.01
CA LEU A 100 -2.55 -6.16 3.55
C LEU A 100 -1.99 -4.74 3.46
N GLY A 101 -2.77 -3.78 2.98
CA GLY A 101 -2.46 -2.35 3.09
C GLY A 101 -2.25 -1.93 4.54
N GLY A 102 -3.14 -2.35 5.43
CA GLY A 102 -3.03 -2.11 6.86
C GLY A 102 -1.77 -2.71 7.48
N LEU A 103 -1.38 -3.92 7.07
CA LEU A 103 -0.14 -4.56 7.53
C LEU A 103 1.11 -3.81 7.07
N GLY A 104 1.14 -3.34 5.82
CA GLY A 104 2.21 -2.48 5.31
C GLY A 104 2.33 -1.18 6.09
N ALA A 105 1.21 -0.50 6.32
CA ALA A 105 1.15 0.73 7.11
C ALA A 105 1.52 0.49 8.58
N LEU A 106 1.11 -0.62 9.18
CA LEU A 106 1.44 -0.98 10.57
C LEU A 106 2.94 -1.23 10.72
N GLY A 107 3.55 -1.94 9.77
CA GLY A 107 5.00 -2.12 9.73
C GLY A 107 5.73 -0.77 9.71
N ALA A 108 5.34 0.12 8.78
CA ALA A 108 5.92 1.46 8.69
C ALA A 108 5.69 2.30 9.97
N TRP A 109 4.52 2.16 10.60
CA TRP A 109 4.20 2.81 11.88
C TRP A 109 5.09 2.34 13.03
N ILE A 110 5.30 1.03 13.17
CA ILE A 110 6.20 0.45 14.18
C ILE A 110 7.61 0.99 13.97
N PHE A 111 8.10 1.00 12.73
CA PHE A 111 9.41 1.55 12.41
C PHE A 111 9.51 3.05 12.73
N ALA A 112 8.51 3.85 12.37
CA ALA A 112 8.46 5.26 12.73
C ALA A 112 8.57 5.45 14.27
N TYR A 113 7.83 4.66 15.04
CA TYR A 113 7.89 4.68 16.49
C TYR A 113 9.27 4.26 17.04
N MET A 114 9.90 3.26 16.44
CA MET A 114 11.20 2.77 16.91
C MET A 114 12.37 3.67 16.54
N THR A 115 12.41 4.18 15.31
CA THR A 115 13.59 4.86 14.75
C THR A 115 13.47 6.37 14.74
N PHE A 116 12.26 6.93 14.58
CA PHE A 116 12.08 8.37 14.48
C PHE A 116 11.64 9.00 15.81
N GLU A 117 10.77 8.33 16.58
CA GLU A 117 10.19 8.90 17.81
C GLU A 117 11.24 9.38 18.81
N LYS A 118 12.31 8.60 18.96
CA LYS A 118 13.38 8.82 19.94
C LYS A 118 14.44 9.79 19.42
N ASP A 119 14.94 9.56 18.20
CA ASP A 119 16.11 10.27 17.68
C ASP A 119 15.77 11.52 16.86
N ARG A 120 14.51 11.66 16.42
CA ARG A 120 14.02 12.73 15.53
C ARG A 120 14.79 12.86 14.21
N LYS A 121 15.60 11.85 13.87
CA LYS A 121 16.34 11.78 12.61
C LYS A 121 15.42 11.27 11.52
N ILE A 122 15.07 12.14 10.57
CA ILE A 122 14.22 11.81 9.42
C ILE A 122 14.86 10.74 8.54
N TRP A 123 16.15 10.88 8.22
CA TRP A 123 16.83 10.06 7.21
C TRP A 123 16.77 8.55 7.48
N PRO A 124 17.12 8.01 8.67
CA PRO A 124 17.06 6.57 8.91
C PRO A 124 15.66 5.97 8.67
N TYR A 125 14.61 6.66 9.12
CA TYR A 125 13.23 6.21 8.96
C TYR A 125 12.82 6.17 7.48
N TYR A 126 13.05 7.25 6.73
CA TYR A 126 12.66 7.29 5.32
C TYR A 126 13.55 6.43 4.44
N THR A 127 14.86 6.31 4.73
CA THR A 127 15.73 5.38 4.00
C THR A 127 15.26 3.93 4.20
N PHE A 128 14.98 3.52 5.43
CA PHE A 128 14.46 2.17 5.70
C PHE A 128 13.09 1.94 5.04
N GLY A 129 12.20 2.94 5.14
CA GLY A 129 10.88 2.90 4.53
C GLY A 129 10.94 2.76 3.00
N THR A 130 11.78 3.56 2.34
CA THR A 130 11.99 3.49 0.88
C THR A 130 12.61 2.17 0.46
N ILE A 131 13.59 1.64 1.21
CA ILE A 131 14.17 0.30 0.94
C ILE A 131 13.09 -0.77 1.06
N SER A 132 12.26 -0.70 2.10
CA SER A 132 11.15 -1.66 2.32
C SER A 132 10.12 -1.59 1.20
N PHE A 133 9.74 -0.38 0.78
CA PHE A 133 8.86 -0.15 -0.36
C PHE A 133 9.44 -0.75 -1.65
N CYS A 134 10.70 -0.44 -1.98
CA CYS A 134 11.37 -1.00 -3.15
C CYS A 134 11.50 -2.54 -3.08
N LEU A 135 11.75 -3.10 -1.90
CA LEU A 135 11.83 -4.55 -1.71
C LEU A 135 10.50 -5.22 -2.05
N TRP A 136 9.37 -4.67 -1.60
CA TRP A 136 8.06 -5.22 -1.93
C TRP A 136 7.71 -5.07 -3.42
N ILE A 137 8.16 -4.01 -4.09
CA ILE A 137 8.07 -3.91 -5.56
C ILE A 137 8.86 -5.04 -6.23
N VAL A 138 10.09 -5.31 -5.77
CA VAL A 138 10.91 -6.40 -6.32
C VAL A 138 10.26 -7.77 -6.08
N VAL A 139 9.74 -8.00 -4.88
CA VAL A 139 8.98 -9.23 -4.55
C VAL A 139 7.78 -9.38 -5.48
N PHE A 140 7.01 -8.30 -5.69
CA PHE A 140 5.89 -8.29 -6.63
C PHE A 140 6.34 -8.69 -8.05
N ILE A 141 7.40 -8.08 -8.58
CA ILE A 141 7.93 -8.42 -9.91
C ILE A 141 8.37 -9.89 -10.00
N ILE A 142 9.07 -10.41 -8.98
CA ILE A 142 9.52 -11.80 -8.94
C ILE A 142 8.33 -12.75 -8.95
N LEU A 143 7.35 -12.50 -8.09
CA LEU A 143 6.15 -13.34 -8.03
C LEU A 143 5.38 -13.28 -9.36
N ARG A 144 5.37 -12.14 -10.08
CA ARG A 144 4.73 -12.05 -11.40
C ARG A 144 5.45 -12.95 -12.39
N TYR A 145 6.77 -12.89 -12.42
CA TYR A 145 7.57 -13.73 -13.29
C TYR A 145 7.30 -15.23 -13.07
N LEU A 146 7.16 -15.65 -11.80
CA LEU A 146 6.85 -17.03 -11.43
C LEU A 146 5.43 -17.48 -11.79
N THR A 147 4.48 -16.56 -11.99
CA THR A 147 3.10 -16.90 -12.40
C THR A 147 2.93 -16.91 -13.93
N ILE A 148 3.86 -16.30 -14.68
CA ILE A 148 3.88 -16.33 -16.15
C ILE A 148 4.56 -17.62 -16.68
N THR A 149 5.44 -18.23 -15.89
CA THR A 149 6.24 -19.42 -16.27
C THR A 149 5.57 -20.73 -15.88
#